data_AF-A0A7C4BNW4-F1
#
_entry.id   AF-A0A7C4BNW4-F1
#
_cell.length_a   1.000
_cell.length_b   1.000
_cell.length_c   1.000
_cell.angle_alpha   90.00
_cell.angle_beta   90.00
_cell.angle_gamma   90.00
#
_symmetry.space_group_name_H-M   'P 1'
#
loop_
_entity.id
_entity.type
_entity.pdbx_description
1 polymer ?
#
loop_
_entity_poly.entity_id
_entity_poly.type
_entity_poly.pdbx_seq_one_letter_code
_entity_poly.pdbx_strand_id
1 'polypeptide(L)'
;IDYSQDYPNLNSVSLAEISYKEVKSGEIEFRGNKVPTTPLSSYSKAREIAETLKEWIKKGEFLLTEPAQLLPSVDSGMSASALKERP
;
A
#
# COMPACT_ATOMS: atom_id res chain seq x y z
N ILE A 1 3.41 0.63 -13.40
CA ILE A 1 4.74 0.53 -14.03
C ILE A 1 4.78 -0.71 -14.91
N ASP A 2 5.06 -0.55 -16.19
CA ASP A 2 5.37 -1.66 -17.09
C ASP A 2 6.79 -2.19 -16.77
N TYR A 3 6.92 -3.49 -16.52
CA TYR A 3 8.22 -4.10 -16.19
C TYR A 3 9.17 -4.23 -17.40
N SER A 4 8.68 -4.08 -18.63
CA SER A 4 9.47 -4.17 -19.85
C SER A 4 10.13 -2.82 -20.21
N GLN A 5 9.31 -1.75 -20.27
CA GLN A 5 9.78 -0.44 -20.72
C GLN A 5 9.94 0.55 -19.56
N ASP A 6 9.00 0.59 -18.62
CA ASP A 6 8.99 1.66 -17.62
C ASP A 6 9.99 1.39 -16.49
N TYR A 7 10.06 0.14 -16.01
CA TYR A 7 10.92 -0.25 -14.89
C TYR A 7 12.43 -0.07 -15.20
N PRO A 8 12.97 -0.57 -16.34
CA PRO A 8 14.40 -0.40 -16.64
C PRO A 8 14.81 1.05 -16.91
N ASN A 9 13.88 1.87 -17.41
CA ASN A 9 14.14 3.26 -17.78
C ASN A 9 13.76 4.28 -16.70
N LEU A 10 13.35 3.81 -15.51
CA LEU A 10 12.90 4.66 -14.39
C LEU A 10 11.72 5.58 -14.75
N ASN A 11 10.86 5.16 -15.69
CA ASN A 11 9.66 5.93 -16.02
C ASN A 11 8.61 5.70 -14.93
N SER A 12 8.27 6.78 -14.23
CA SER A 12 7.26 6.74 -13.16
C SER A 12 5.86 6.93 -13.75
N VAL A 13 5.35 5.90 -14.41
CA VAL A 13 3.99 5.89 -14.98
C VAL A 13 3.06 5.02 -14.11
N SER A 14 2.02 5.66 -13.57
CA SER A 14 0.89 4.96 -12.96
C SER A 14 0.05 4.31 -14.06
N LEU A 15 -0.28 3.02 -13.90
CA LEU A 15 -1.14 2.33 -14.87
C LEU A 15 -2.59 2.75 -14.68
N ALA A 16 -3.04 2.80 -13.43
CA ALA A 16 -4.35 3.27 -13.00
C ALA A 16 -4.32 3.57 -11.50
N GLU A 17 -5.18 4.48 -11.06
CA GLU A 17 -5.50 4.66 -9.64
C GLU A 17 -6.80 3.91 -9.35
N ILE A 18 -6.75 2.98 -8.41
CA ILE A 18 -7.88 2.14 -8.01
C ILE A 18 -8.05 2.17 -6.50
N SER A 19 -9.29 2.05 -6.04
CA SER A 19 -9.58 1.94 -4.62
C SER A 19 -9.26 0.54 -4.10
N TYR A 20 -8.96 0.43 -2.81
CA TYR A 20 -8.79 -0.87 -2.15
C TYR A 20 -10.07 -1.73 -2.24
N LYS A 21 -11.24 -1.10 -2.31
CA LYS A 21 -12.53 -1.79 -2.49
C LYS A 21 -12.57 -2.55 -3.82
N GLU A 22 -12.04 -1.96 -4.88
CA GLU A 22 -11.96 -2.59 -6.21
C GLU A 22 -10.97 -3.73 -6.20
N VAL A 23 -9.77 -3.57 -5.63
CA VAL A 23 -8.83 -4.69 -5.49
C VAL A 23 -9.45 -5.85 -4.72
N LYS A 24 -10.25 -5.55 -3.68
CA LYS A 24 -10.93 -6.53 -2.84
C LYS A 24 -12.08 -7.26 -3.54
N SER A 25 -12.70 -6.70 -4.58
CA SER A 25 -13.78 -7.39 -5.32
C SER A 25 -13.26 -8.64 -6.04
N GLY A 26 -11.95 -8.70 -6.31
CA GLY A 26 -11.29 -9.77 -7.06
C GLY A 26 -11.17 -9.49 -8.56
N GLU A 27 -11.75 -8.39 -9.05
CA GLU A 27 -11.62 -7.97 -10.44
C GLU A 27 -11.68 -6.45 -10.60
N ILE A 28 -10.90 -5.92 -11.54
CA ILE A 28 -10.92 -4.51 -11.93
C ILE A 28 -11.10 -4.37 -13.44
N GLU A 29 -11.65 -3.24 -13.88
CA GLU A 29 -11.67 -2.89 -15.30
C GLU A 29 -10.43 -2.06 -15.64
N PHE A 30 -9.62 -2.55 -16.57
CA PHE A 30 -8.42 -1.88 -17.02
C PHE A 30 -8.37 -1.85 -18.55
N ARG A 31 -8.43 -0.65 -19.14
CA ARG A 31 -8.43 -0.43 -20.60
C ARG A 31 -9.51 -1.27 -21.34
N GLY A 32 -10.72 -1.34 -20.77
CA GLY A 32 -11.84 -2.10 -21.32
C GLY A 32 -11.75 -3.62 -21.14
N ASN A 33 -10.75 -4.12 -20.41
CA ASN A 33 -10.61 -5.54 -20.08
C ASN A 33 -10.83 -5.77 -18.59
N LYS A 34 -11.51 -6.86 -18.23
CA LYS A 34 -11.58 -7.33 -16.85
C LYS A 34 -10.29 -8.04 -16.48
N VAL A 35 -9.60 -7.54 -15.46
CA VAL A 35 -8.33 -8.08 -14.96
C VAL A 35 -8.57 -8.63 -13.55
N PRO A 36 -8.23 -9.90 -13.26
CA PRO A 36 -8.36 -10.45 -11.93
C PRO A 36 -7.34 -9.81 -10.98
N THR A 37 -7.77 -9.52 -9.76
CA THR A 37 -6.91 -8.98 -8.71
C THR A 37 -6.84 -9.94 -7.54
N THR A 38 -5.64 -10.07 -6.96
CA THR A 38 -5.43 -10.80 -5.71
C THR A 38 -4.72 -9.88 -4.71
N PRO A 39 -5.12 -9.90 -3.43
CA PRO A 39 -4.39 -9.18 -2.41
C PRO A 39 -3.01 -9.83 -2.21
N LEU A 40 -1.98 -9.02 -1.98
CA LEU A 40 -0.61 -9.49 -1.68
C LEU A 40 -0.52 -10.30 -0.38
N SER A 41 -1.47 -10.11 0.53
CA SER A 41 -1.51 -10.77 1.83
C SER A 41 -2.89 -11.36 2.12
N SER A 42 -2.95 -12.42 2.93
CA SER A 42 -4.22 -13.00 3.36
C SER A 42 -5.05 -12.01 4.18
N TYR A 43 -6.27 -11.72 3.70
CA TYR A 43 -7.18 -10.80 4.37
C TYR A 43 -7.72 -11.35 5.69
N SER A 44 -8.01 -12.66 5.76
CA SER A 44 -8.44 -13.31 7.00
C SER A 44 -7.34 -13.23 8.06
N LYS A 45 -6.11 -13.52 7.67
CA LYS A 45 -4.96 -13.47 8.58
C LYS A 45 -4.68 -12.06 9.07
N ALA A 46 -4.79 -11.06 8.19
CA ALA A 46 -4.66 -9.66 8.56
C ALA A 46 -5.71 -9.24 9.61
N ARG A 47 -6.96 -9.72 9.50
CA ARG A 47 -8.00 -9.46 10.51
C ARG A 47 -7.71 -10.13 11.84
N GLU A 48 -7.27 -11.38 11.84
CA GLU A 48 -6.88 -12.08 13.08
C GLU A 48 -5.81 -11.29 13.83
N ILE A 49 -4.74 -10.88 13.13
CA ILE A 49 -3.64 -10.12 13.73
C ILE A 49 -4.14 -8.77 14.28
N ALA A 50 -5.03 -8.09 13.55
CA ALA A 50 -5.58 -6.82 13.98
C ALA A 50 -6.43 -6.94 15.25
N GLU A 51 -7.25 -7.99 15.37
CA GLU A 51 -8.02 -8.24 16.61
C GLU A 51 -7.11 -8.63 17.78
N THR A 52 -6.08 -9.46 17.56
CA THR A 52 -5.09 -9.78 18.60
C THR A 52 -4.40 -8.53 19.14
N LEU A 53 -3.93 -7.64 18.26
CA LEU A 53 -3.28 -6.40 18.66
C LEU A 53 -4.23 -5.49 19.45
N LYS A 54 -5.48 -5.38 19.00
CA LYS A 54 -6.53 -4.61 19.68
C LYS A 54 -6.82 -5.16 21.07
N GLU A 55 -6.80 -6.48 21.27
CA GLU A 55 -6.95 -7.07 22.60
C GLU A 55 -5.78 -6.71 23.52
N TRP A 56 -4.54 -6.81 23.05
CA TRP A 56 -3.36 -6.42 23.83
C TRP A 56 -3.40 -4.94 24.24
N ILE A 57 -3.83 -4.07 23.33
CA ILE A 57 -4.02 -2.63 23.62
C ILE A 57 -5.07 -2.45 24.72
N LYS A 58 -6.23 -3.11 24.61
CA LYS A 58 -7.31 -3.00 25.60
C LYS A 58 -6.93 -3.53 26.97
N LYS A 59 -6.08 -4.56 27.04
CA LYS A 59 -5.58 -5.15 28.30
C LYS A 59 -4.45 -4.33 28.94
N GLY A 60 -3.89 -3.36 28.23
CA GLY A 60 -2.68 -2.64 28.68
C GLY A 60 -1.40 -3.46 28.56
N GLU A 61 -1.43 -4.61 27.89
CA GLU A 61 -0.25 -5.42 27.55
C GLU A 61 0.57 -4.77 26.43
N PHE A 62 -0.08 -3.93 25.62
CA PHE A 62 0.55 -3.10 24.61
C PHE A 62 0.15 -1.64 24.81
N LEU A 63 1.11 -0.77 25.13
CA LEU A 63 0.88 0.65 25.36
C LEU A 63 1.11 1.44 24.08
N LEU A 64 0.17 2.33 23.73
CA LEU A 64 0.33 3.26 22.63
C LEU A 64 1.14 4.47 23.10
N THR A 65 2.19 4.81 22.36
CA THR A 65 2.90 6.07 22.54
C THR A 65 2.24 7.17 21.70
N GLU A 66 2.54 8.42 22.02
CA GLU A 66 2.31 9.52 21.09
C GLU A 66 2.96 9.20 19.73
N PRO A 67 2.36 9.63 18.60
CA PRO A 67 2.95 9.47 17.29
C PRO A 67 4.35 10.08 17.25
N ALA A 68 5.38 9.27 16.95
CA ALA A 68 6.75 9.77 16.81
C ALA A 68 6.85 10.82 15.71
N GLN A 69 6.07 10.66 14.64
CA GLN A 69 5.87 11.63 13.57
C GLN A 69 4.54 11.33 12.86
N LEU A 70 3.80 12.37 12.47
CA LEU A 70 2.62 12.20 11.62
C LEU A 70 3.05 11.82 10.20
N LEU A 71 2.31 10.91 9.57
CA LEU A 71 2.53 10.60 8.16
C LEU A 71 2.31 11.87 7.32
N PRO A 72 3.16 12.11 6.31
CA PRO A 72 2.98 13.24 5.43
C PRO A 72 1.65 13.15 4.70
N SER A 73 0.93 14.27 4.67
CA SER A 73 -0.25 14.48 3.85
C SER A 73 0.16 14.95 2.45
N VAL A 74 -0.81 15.02 1.54
CA VAL A 74 -0.65 15.56 0.18
C VAL A 74 -0.05 16.98 0.21
N ASP A 75 -0.40 17.75 1.24
CA ASP A 75 0.06 19.13 1.45
C ASP A 75 1.45 19.23 2.10
N SER A 76 2.07 18.11 2.46
CA SER A 76 3.36 18.11 3.16
C SER A 76 4.55 18.46 2.26
N GLY A 77 4.34 18.69 0.96
CA GLY A 77 5.38 19.13 0.02
C GLY A 77 6.53 18.14 -0.18
N MET A 78 6.37 16.89 0.28
CA MET A 78 7.40 15.86 0.19
C MET A 78 7.38 15.21 -1.19
N SER A 79 8.51 15.25 -1.91
CA SER A 79 8.71 14.54 -3.18
C SER A 79 9.61 13.33 -2.98
N ALA A 80 9.14 12.13 -3.33
CA ALA A 80 9.99 10.94 -3.39
C ALA A 80 11.03 11.11 -4.51
N SER A 81 12.32 10.96 -4.16
CA SER A 81 13.42 11.01 -5.12
C SER A 81 14.07 9.64 -5.24
N ALA A 82 14.47 9.25 -6.45
CA ALA A 82 15.16 7.98 -6.67
C ALA A 82 16.53 7.98 -5.98
N LEU A 83 16.85 6.91 -5.26
CA LEU A 83 18.17 6.70 -4.66
C LEU A 83 19.19 6.49 -5.78
N LYS A 84 20.12 7.43 -5.94
CA LYS A 84 21.27 7.25 -6.84
C LYS A 84 22.38 6.55 -6.06
N GLU A 85 22.48 5.24 -6.22
CA GLU A 85 23.62 4.50 -5.70
C GLU A 85 24.90 5.00 -6.40
N ARG A 86 25.94 5.29 -5.61
CA ARG A 86 27.28 5.59 -6.15
C ARG A 86 27.96 4.26 -6.51
N PRO A 87 28.74 4.21 -7.60
CA PRO A 87 29.48 3.02 -7.99
C PRO A 87 30.53 2.61 -6.95
#